data_AF-A0A652NNR5-F1
#
_entry.id   AF-A0A652NNR5-F1
#
_cell.length_a   1.000
_cell.length_b   1.000
_cell.length_c   1.000
_cell.angle_alpha   90.00
_cell.angle_beta   90.00
_cell.angle_gamma   90.00
#
_symmetry.space_group_name_H-M   'P 1'
#
loop_
_entity.id
_entity.type
_entity.pdbx_description
1 polymer ?
#
loop_
_entity_poly.entity_id
_entity_poly.type
_entity_poly.pdbx_seq_one_letter_code
_entity_poly.pdbx_strand_id
1 'polypeptide(L)'
;MPAPTCSPTGSAFHAPDRRPAPDTWQSQAAALAYADQHIGRLVDGLATDKPWLVIMCADHGDAFGEDGYHGRGIIHPTVTDVPFACTVVGPGLRSHHDPLRTAHA
;
A
#
# COMPACT_ATOMS: atom_id res chain seq x y z
N MET A 1 4.19 15.79 20.44
CA MET A 1 3.22 14.72 20.75
C MET A 1 3.73 13.44 20.10
N PRO A 2 3.79 12.30 20.80
CA PRO A 2 4.26 11.07 20.16
C PRO A 2 3.22 10.58 19.15
N ALA A 3 3.68 10.11 17.99
CA ALA A 3 2.82 9.53 16.96
C ALA A 3 2.09 8.29 17.51
N PRO A 4 0.82 8.04 17.13
CA PRO A 4 0.14 6.81 17.52
C PRO A 4 0.92 5.62 16.96
N THR A 5 1.45 4.79 17.84
CA THR A 5 2.11 3.54 17.47
C THR A 5 1.02 2.58 17.00
N CYS A 6 0.83 2.47 15.68
CA CYS A 6 0.14 1.32 15.12
C CYS A 6 1.03 0.09 15.39
N SER A 7 0.58 -0.81 16.25
CA SER A 7 1.27 -2.10 16.44
C SER A 7 1.40 -2.80 15.08
N PRO A 8 2.57 -3.37 14.75
CA PRO A 8 2.78 -4.08 13.48
C PRO A 8 2.02 -5.42 13.39
N THR A 9 1.14 -5.71 14.36
CA THR A 9 0.36 -6.95 14.46
C THR A 9 -1.06 -6.82 13.89
N GLY A 10 -1.27 -5.90 12.94
CA GLY A 10 -2.53 -5.75 12.20
C GLY A 10 -2.78 -6.83 11.15
N SER A 11 -2.00 -7.91 11.11
CA SER A 11 -2.47 -9.14 10.47
C SER A 11 -3.63 -9.69 11.30
N ALA A 12 -4.71 -10.08 10.65
CA ALA A 12 -5.84 -10.79 11.24
C ALA A 12 -5.44 -12.15 11.88
N PHE A 13 -4.60 -12.14 12.91
CA PHE A 13 -4.55 -13.23 13.87
C PHE A 13 -5.77 -13.05 14.76
N HIS A 14 -6.75 -13.92 14.57
CA HIS A 14 -7.96 -14.01 15.36
C HIS A 14 -7.60 -14.22 16.85
N ALA A 15 -7.47 -13.12 17.60
CA ALA A 15 -7.54 -13.12 19.05
C ALA A 15 -9.03 -13.07 19.41
N PRO A 16 -9.59 -14.10 20.07
CA PRO A 16 -11.04 -14.26 20.20
C PRO A 16 -11.73 -13.20 21.06
N ASP A 17 -11.00 -12.37 21.81
CA ASP A 17 -11.56 -11.40 22.76
C ASP A 17 -11.37 -9.92 22.40
N ARG A 18 -10.59 -9.61 21.36
CA ARG A 18 -10.25 -8.24 21.01
C ARG A 18 -10.91 -7.87 19.69
N ARG A 19 -11.99 -7.08 19.77
CA ARG A 19 -12.46 -6.38 18.57
C ARG A 19 -11.30 -5.49 18.10
N PRO A 20 -10.83 -5.65 16.84
CA PRO A 20 -9.86 -4.71 16.31
C PRO A 20 -10.46 -3.31 16.41
N ALA A 21 -9.63 -2.33 16.75
CA ALA A 21 -10.01 -0.94 16.61
C ALA A 21 -10.46 -0.72 15.14
N PRO A 22 -11.45 0.14 14.89
CA PRO A 22 -11.84 0.47 13.53
C PRO A 22 -10.62 0.97 12.75
N ASP A 23 -10.51 0.55 11.49
CA ASP A 23 -9.46 1.06 10.60
C ASP A 23 -9.62 2.57 10.43
N THR A 24 -8.48 3.25 10.41
CA THR A 24 -8.35 4.70 10.24
C THR A 24 -7.31 4.97 9.17
N TRP A 25 -7.31 6.19 8.60
CA TRP A 25 -6.27 6.56 7.65
C TRP A 25 -4.86 6.46 8.28
N GLN A 26 -4.74 6.70 9.60
CA GLN A 26 -3.46 6.55 10.30
C GLN A 26 -3.01 5.09 10.43
N SER A 27 -3.92 4.16 10.72
CA SER A 27 -3.58 2.73 10.78
C SER A 27 -3.25 2.19 9.39
N GLN A 28 -3.96 2.65 8.35
CA GLN A 28 -3.66 2.31 6.97
C GLN A 28 -2.28 2.85 6.55
N ALA A 29 -1.97 4.12 6.84
CA ALA A 29 -0.66 4.70 6.54
C ALA A 29 0.48 3.95 7.25
N ALA A 30 0.27 3.52 8.50
CA ALA A 30 1.25 2.73 9.23
C ALA A 30 1.42 1.31 8.64
N ALA A 31 0.33 0.67 8.21
CA ALA A 31 0.39 -0.60 7.51
C ALA A 31 1.13 -0.50 6.17
N LEU A 32 0.92 0.59 5.41
CA LEU A 32 1.65 0.87 4.18
C LEU A 32 3.15 1.08 4.45
N ALA A 33 3.51 1.84 5.48
CA ALA A 33 4.92 2.04 5.86
C ALA A 33 5.62 0.73 6.25
N TYR A 34 4.90 -0.19 6.90
CA TYR A 34 5.39 -1.53 7.17
C TYR A 34 5.58 -2.33 5.87
N ALA A 35 4.55 -2.38 5.01
CA ALA A 35 4.58 -3.10 3.75
C ALA A 35 5.70 -2.62 2.82
N ASP A 36 5.91 -1.30 2.72
CA ASP A 36 6.94 -0.66 1.88
C ASP A 36 8.34 -1.23 2.14
N GLN A 37 8.72 -1.36 3.42
CA GLN A 37 10.02 -1.93 3.81
C GLN A 37 10.20 -3.38 3.35
N HIS A 38 9.13 -4.18 3.37
CA HIS A 38 9.18 -5.58 2.97
C HIS A 38 9.14 -5.76 1.45
N ILE A 39 8.34 -4.95 0.76
CA ILE A 39 8.24 -4.94 -0.70
C ILE A 39 9.57 -4.50 -1.31
N GLY A 40 10.21 -3.44 -0.80
CA GLY A 40 11.52 -2.99 -1.28
C GLY A 40 12.57 -4.11 -1.21
N ARG A 41 12.66 -4.80 -0.06
CA ARG A 41 13.57 -5.94 0.12
C ARG A 41 13.31 -7.09 -0.85
N LEU A 42 12.04 -7.39 -1.14
CA LEU A 42 11.66 -8.43 -2.10
C LEU A 42 12.12 -8.04 -3.51
N VAL A 43 11.82 -6.82 -3.94
CA VAL A 43 12.17 -6.31 -5.28
C VAL A 43 13.69 -6.28 -5.48
N ASP A 44 14.43 -5.77 -4.49
CA ASP A 44 15.90 -5.73 -4.53
C ASP A 44 16.50 -7.14 -4.62
N GLY A 45 15.95 -8.09 -3.85
CA GLY A 45 16.38 -9.49 -3.90
C GLY A 45 16.14 -10.12 -5.27
N LEU A 46 14.96 -9.92 -5.86
CA LEU A 46 14.63 -10.45 -7.19
C LEU A 46 15.52 -9.87 -8.29
N ALA A 47 15.85 -8.58 -8.20
CA ALA A 47 16.62 -7.86 -9.21
C ALA A 47 18.12 -8.23 -9.27
N THR A 48 18.60 -9.13 -8.40
CA THR A 48 20.04 -9.46 -8.30
C THR A 48 20.57 -10.29 -9.47
N ASP A 49 19.76 -11.23 -10.00
CA ASP A 49 20.28 -12.25 -10.93
C ASP A 49 19.77 -12.12 -12.37
N LYS A 50 18.55 -11.61 -12.56
CA LYS A 50 17.89 -11.54 -13.86
C LYS A 50 16.81 -10.46 -13.91
N PRO A 51 16.39 -10.04 -15.11
CA PRO A 51 15.25 -9.14 -15.25
C PRO A 51 13.92 -9.78 -14.81
N TRP A 52 13.09 -9.01 -14.13
CA TRP A 52 11.74 -9.36 -13.70
C TRP A 52 10.76 -8.27 -14.11
N LEU A 53 9.59 -8.67 -14.61
CA LEU A 53 8.44 -7.78 -14.72
C LEU A 53 7.76 -7.71 -13.34
N VAL A 54 7.72 -6.52 -12.76
CA VAL A 54 7.02 -6.23 -11.50
C VAL A 54 5.76 -5.44 -11.84
N ILE A 55 4.62 -6.02 -11.48
CA ILE A 55 3.32 -5.35 -11.51
C ILE A 55 2.88 -5.17 -10.06
N MET A 56 2.65 -3.92 -9.66
CA MET A 56 2.21 -3.55 -8.32
C MET A 56 0.89 -2.81 -8.44
N CYS A 57 -0.13 -3.29 -7.74
CA CYS A 57 -1.44 -2.67 -7.72
C CYS A 57 -2.16 -2.95 -6.40
N ALA A 58 -3.19 -2.14 -6.11
CA ALA A 58 -4.17 -2.45 -5.07
C ALA A 58 -5.48 -2.91 -5.71
N ASP A 59 -6.27 -3.68 -4.97
CA ASP A 59 -7.59 -4.16 -5.36
C ASP A 59 -8.68 -3.11 -5.13
N HIS A 60 -8.58 -2.35 -4.02
CA HIS A 60 -9.43 -1.22 -3.71
C HIS A 60 -8.74 -0.26 -2.72
N GLY A 61 -9.28 0.95 -2.62
CA GLY A 61 -8.99 1.90 -1.54
C GLY A 61 -9.96 1.78 -0.36
N ASP A 62 -10.02 2.81 0.48
CA ASP A 62 -10.89 2.88 1.65
C ASP A 62 -11.26 4.35 1.92
N ALA A 63 -12.54 4.63 2.20
CA ALA A 63 -12.99 5.96 2.57
C ALA A 63 -12.96 6.12 4.11
N PHE A 64 -12.44 7.24 4.59
CA PHE A 64 -12.33 7.58 6.01
C PHE A 64 -13.15 8.82 6.40
N GLY A 65 -14.12 9.20 5.58
CA GLY A 65 -15.02 10.33 5.80
C GLY A 65 -15.09 11.31 4.64
N GLU A 66 -14.33 11.08 3.56
CA GLU A 66 -14.40 11.87 2.34
C GLU A 66 -15.83 11.86 1.78
N ASP A 67 -16.35 13.05 1.49
CA ASP A 67 -17.73 13.28 1.02
C ASP A 67 -18.84 12.63 1.88
N GLY A 68 -18.54 12.36 3.16
CA GLY A 68 -19.44 11.68 4.09
C GLY A 68 -19.46 10.15 3.97
N TYR A 69 -18.64 9.57 3.09
CA TYR A 69 -18.53 8.14 2.89
C TYR A 69 -17.45 7.51 3.79
N HIS A 70 -17.69 6.27 4.21
CA HIS A 70 -16.75 5.47 4.99
C HIS A 70 -16.72 4.03 4.47
N GLY A 71 -15.55 3.41 4.51
CA GLY A 71 -15.36 2.01 4.16
C GLY A 71 -15.05 1.77 2.68
N ARG A 72 -15.10 0.48 2.32
CA ARG A 72 -14.86 -0.08 0.98
C ARG A 72 -16.17 -0.60 0.35
N GLY A 73 -16.14 -0.92 -0.95
CA GLY A 73 -17.29 -1.50 -1.67
C GLY A 73 -18.30 -0.48 -2.21
N ILE A 74 -17.89 0.79 -2.32
CA ILE A 74 -18.66 1.89 -2.89
C ILE A 74 -17.96 2.46 -4.13
N ILE A 75 -18.72 3.06 -5.05
CA ILE A 75 -18.16 3.74 -6.22
C ILE A 75 -17.80 5.17 -5.82
N HIS A 76 -16.73 5.30 -5.06
CA HIS A 76 -16.17 6.58 -4.62
C HIS A 76 -14.70 6.64 -5.06
N PRO A 77 -14.17 7.79 -5.53
CA PRO A 77 -12.78 7.90 -6.00
C PRO A 77 -11.74 7.36 -5.02
N THR A 78 -11.87 7.64 -3.71
CA THR A 78 -10.93 7.11 -2.70
C THR A 78 -10.96 5.58 -2.54
N VAL A 79 -11.96 4.90 -3.10
CA VAL A 79 -12.10 3.44 -3.10
C VAL A 79 -11.75 2.85 -4.48
N THR A 80 -12.06 3.55 -5.58
CA THR A 80 -11.86 3.04 -6.94
C THR A 80 -10.53 3.46 -7.56
N ASP A 81 -9.99 4.61 -7.17
CA ASP A 81 -8.71 5.10 -7.67
C ASP A 81 -7.57 4.49 -6.85
N VAL A 82 -6.98 3.45 -7.42
CA VAL A 82 -5.94 2.64 -6.78
C VAL A 82 -4.59 2.81 -7.47
N PRO A 83 -3.47 2.68 -6.73
CA PRO A 83 -2.15 2.71 -7.34
C PRO A 83 -1.96 1.56 -8.32
N PHE A 84 -1.29 1.84 -9.44
CA PHE A 84 -0.84 0.86 -10.41
C PHE A 84 0.56 1.23 -10.92
N ALA A 85 1.47 0.27 -10.91
CA ALA A 85 2.80 0.39 -11.49
C ALA A 85 3.18 -0.90 -12.21
N CYS A 86 3.84 -0.75 -13.36
CA CYS A 86 4.34 -1.86 -14.16
C CYS A 86 5.74 -1.50 -14.65
N THR A 87 6.76 -2.22 -14.16
CA THR A 87 8.17 -1.92 -14.46
C THR A 87 8.98 -3.20 -14.60
N VAL A 88 10.06 -3.12 -15.36
CA VAL A 88 11.10 -4.17 -15.34
C VAL A 88 12.18 -3.77 -14.33
N VAL A 89 12.60 -4.72 -13.49
CA VAL A 89 13.73 -4.57 -12.56
C VAL A 89 14.77 -5.65 -12.86
N GLY A 90 16.04 -5.41 -12.61
CA GLY A 90 17.10 -6.41 -12.84
C GLY A 90 18.51 -5.82 -12.75
N PRO A 91 19.55 -6.65 -12.99
CA PRO A 91 20.93 -6.20 -12.89
C PRO A 91 21.20 -5.03 -13.85
N GLY A 92 21.63 -3.88 -13.30
CA GLY A 92 21.89 -2.67 -14.09
C GLY A 92 20.63 -1.95 -14.62
N LEU A 93 19.44 -2.48 -14.37
CA LEU A 93 18.15 -1.83 -14.67
C LEU A 93 17.61 -1.22 -13.38
N ARG A 94 17.82 0.08 -13.19
CA ARG A 94 17.09 0.83 -12.16
C ARG A 94 15.77 1.30 -12.74
N SER A 95 14.68 1.04 -12.02
CA SER A 95 13.39 1.65 -12.27
C SER A 95 13.54 3.17 -12.14
N HIS A 96 13.32 3.90 -13.23
CA HIS A 96 13.14 5.35 -13.15
C HIS A 96 11.80 5.62 -12.48
N HIS A 97 11.84 5.96 -11.19
CA HIS A 97 10.71 6.61 -10.54
C HIS A 97 10.64 8.05 -11.09
N ASP A 98 9.78 8.29 -12.08
CA ASP A 98 9.43 9.65 -12.52
C ASP A 98 8.18 10.11 -11.76
N PRO A 99 8.32 10.94 -10.70
CA PRO A 99 7.19 11.40 -9.89
C PRO A 99 6.21 12.30 -10.65
N LEU A 100 6.50 12.71 -11.90
CA LEU A 100 5.68 13.67 -12.64
C LEU A 100 4.65 13.04 -13.60
N ARG A 101 4.58 11.70 -13.72
CA ARG A 101 3.72 11.05 -14.71
C ARG A 101 2.31 10.67 -14.22
N THR A 102 2.00 10.82 -12.93
CA THR A 102 0.71 10.45 -12.32
C THR A 102 -0.30 11.59 -12.18
N ALA A 103 0.01 12.81 -12.67
CA ALA A 103 -0.87 13.97 -12.53
C ALA A 103 -1.85 14.20 -13.70
N HIS A 104 -1.83 13.35 -14.74
CA HIS A 104 -2.69 13.50 -15.91
C HIS A 104 -3.16 12.14 -16.42
N ALA A 105 -4.23 11.61 -15.83
CA ALA A 105 -5.13 10.66 -16.44
C ALA A 105 -6.52 10.88 -15.85
#